data_AF-A0A971B877-F1
#
_entry.id   AF-A0A971B877-F1
#
_cell.length_a   1.000
_cell.length_b   1.000
_cell.length_c   1.000
_cell.angle_alpha   90.00
_cell.angle_beta   90.00
_cell.angle_gamma   90.00
#
_symmetry.space_group_name_H-M   'P 1'
#
loop_
_entity.id
_entity.type
_entity.pdbx_description
1 polymer ?
#
loop_
_entity_poly.entity_id
_entity_poly.type
_entity_poly.pdbx_seq_one_letter_code
_entity_poly.pdbx_strand_id
1 'polypeptide(L)'
;MYLSIVTSFLCQTIQIYAQKYTKAVLAGIILMLEGLFAMIFSILLGYDELTYDLLIGGAIMMVAFILAVINFDHRKKRNGREEVIKT
;
A
#
# COMPACT_ATOMS: atom_id res chain seq x y z
N MET A 1 11.22 -0.70 -25.16
CA MET A 1 12.29 -0.63 -24.14
C MET A 1 12.55 0.79 -23.64
N TYR A 2 12.70 1.81 -24.50
CA TYR A 2 12.94 3.18 -24.00
C TYR A 2 11.76 3.79 -23.22
N LEU A 3 10.51 3.58 -23.68
CA LEU A 3 9.32 4.16 -23.03
C LEU A 3 9.06 3.63 -21.61
N SER A 4 9.30 2.33 -21.37
CA SER A 4 9.08 1.70 -20.07
C SER A 4 10.09 2.12 -19.00
N ILE A 5 11.34 2.40 -19.41
CA ILE A 5 12.38 2.93 -18.52
C ILE A 5 11.99 4.34 -18.04
N VAL A 6 11.59 5.21 -18.97
CA VAL A 6 11.17 6.59 -18.64
C VAL A 6 9.93 6.58 -17.74
N THR A 7 8.94 5.73 -18.03
CA THR A 7 7.74 5.56 -17.21
C THR A 7 8.05 5.08 -15.80
N SER A 8 8.91 4.06 -15.64
CA SER A 8 9.22 3.51 -14.32
C SER A 8 9.95 4.54 -13.46
N PHE A 9 10.87 5.30 -14.07
CA PHE A 9 11.61 6.36 -13.40
C PHE A 9 10.69 7.49 -12.93
N LEU A 10 9.73 7.89 -13.78
CA LEU A 10 8.76 8.92 -13.46
C LEU A 10 7.81 8.46 -12.34
N CYS A 11 7.31 7.23 -12.43
CA CYS A 11 6.44 6.62 -11.42
C CYS A 11 7.14 6.55 -10.05
N GLN A 12 8.37 6.01 -10.00
CA GLN A 12 9.13 5.91 -8.75
C GLN A 12 9.49 7.28 -8.18
N THR A 13 9.78 8.28 -9.01
CA THR A 13 10.01 9.65 -8.55
C THR A 13 8.78 10.20 -7.84
N ILE A 14 7.59 9.99 -8.42
CA ILE A 14 6.32 10.41 -7.82
C ILE A 14 6.04 9.64 -6.53
N GLN A 15 6.28 8.33 -6.50
CA GLN A 15 6.15 7.50 -5.28
C GLN A 15 7.05 8.00 -4.15
N ILE A 16 8.34 8.25 -4.42
CA ILE A 16 9.29 8.77 -3.42
C ILE A 16 8.89 10.19 -2.97
N TYR A 17 8.40 11.01 -3.89
CA TYR A 17 7.89 12.34 -3.55
C TYR A 17 6.66 12.24 -2.64
N ALA A 18 5.68 11.39 -2.94
CA ALA A 18 4.50 11.17 -2.10
C ALA A 18 4.85 10.63 -0.72
N GLN A 19 5.88 9.77 -0.63
CA GLN A 19 6.43 9.25 0.63
C GLN A 19 7.03 10.36 1.51
N LYS A 20 7.52 11.46 0.93
CA LYS A 20 8.03 12.60 1.71
C LYS A 20 6.92 13.35 2.46
N TYR A 21 5.72 13.45 1.88
CA TYR A 21 4.59 14.18 2.47
C TYR A 21 3.68 13.30 3.33
N THR A 22 3.93 11.98 3.34
CA THR A 22 3.06 10.99 3.96
C THR A 22 3.85 10.20 5.00
N LYS A 23 3.29 9.96 6.20
CA LYS A 23 3.94 9.12 7.21
C LYS A 23 4.26 7.75 6.60
N ALA A 24 5.43 7.19 6.93
CA ALA A 24 5.93 5.90 6.40
C ALA A 24 4.86 4.79 6.37
N VAL A 25 3.98 4.75 7.37
CA VAL A 25 2.87 3.78 7.43
C VAL A 25 1.79 4.05 6.38
N LEU A 26 1.32 5.29 6.20
CA LEU A 26 0.33 5.61 5.16
C LEU A 26 0.91 5.41 3.75
N ALA A 27 2.18 5.72 3.56
CA ALA A 27 2.88 5.46 2.30
C ALA A 27 2.91 3.97 1.95
N GLY A 28 3.23 3.11 2.92
CA GLY A 28 3.19 1.65 2.75
C GLY A 28 1.79 1.13 2.43
N ILE A 29 0.76 1.71 3.06
CA ILE A 29 -0.64 1.38 2.79
C ILE A 29 -1.02 1.70 1.33
N ILE A 30 -0.65 2.89 0.83
CA ILE A 30 -0.94 3.29 -0.56
C ILE A 30 -0.26 2.36 -1.56
N LEU A 31 0.99 1.96 -1.31
CA LEU A 31 1.72 1.00 -2.15
C LEU A 31 1.05 -0.38 -2.21
N MET A 32 0.56 -0.88 -1.07
CA MET A 32 -0.20 -2.13 -1.04
C MET A 32 -1.52 -2.03 -1.81
N LEU A 33 -2.19 -0.88 -1.71
CA LEU A 33 -3.45 -0.60 -2.43
C LEU A 33 -3.24 -0.47 -3.94
N GLU A 34 -2.13 0.13 -4.38
CA GLU A 34 -1.75 0.22 -5.80
C GLU A 34 -1.65 -1.17 -6.42
N GLY A 35 -0.98 -2.11 -5.74
CA GLY A 35 -0.91 -3.50 -6.17
C GLY A 35 -2.27 -4.18 -6.25
N LEU A 36 -3.17 -3.88 -5.30
CA LEU A 36 -4.53 -4.43 -5.27
C LEU A 36 -5.39 -3.87 -6.43
N PHE A 37 -5.25 -2.58 -6.76
CA PHE A 37 -5.90 -2.00 -7.93
C PHE A 37 -5.33 -2.52 -9.24
N ALA A 38 -4.00 -2.64 -9.36
CA ALA A 38 -3.34 -3.19 -10.53
C ALA A 38 -3.81 -4.62 -10.80
N MET A 39 -3.93 -5.44 -9.76
CA MET A 39 -4.49 -6.79 -9.81
C MET A 39 -5.95 -6.79 -10.31
N ILE A 40 -6.83 -5.96 -9.73
CA ILE A 40 -8.23 -5.85 -10.16
C ILE A 40 -8.33 -5.39 -11.62
N PHE A 41 -7.53 -4.41 -12.02
CA PHE A 41 -7.46 -3.94 -13.40
C PHE A 41 -6.92 -5.02 -14.35
N SER A 42 -5.95 -5.82 -13.93
CA SER A 42 -5.41 -6.94 -14.72
C SER A 42 -6.49 -7.96 -15.06
N ILE A 43 -7.30 -8.32 -14.07
CA ILE A 43 -8.46 -9.22 -14.23
C ILE A 43 -9.51 -8.59 -15.16
N LEU A 44 -9.87 -7.31 -14.92
CA LEU A 44 -10.91 -6.63 -15.68
C LEU A 44 -10.54 -6.45 -17.16
N LEU A 45 -9.26 -6.22 -17.44
CA LEU A 45 -8.72 -6.08 -18.81
C LEU A 45 -8.51 -7.44 -19.50
N GLY A 46 -8.69 -8.56 -18.79
CA GLY A 46 -8.55 -9.91 -19.34
C GLY A 46 -7.10 -10.32 -19.62
N TYR A 47 -6.11 -9.68 -18.98
CA TYR A 47 -4.69 -10.03 -19.13
C TYR A 47 -4.31 -11.30 -18.35
N ASP A 48 -5.02 -11.59 -17.26
CA ASP A 48 -4.80 -12.77 -16.40
C ASP A 48 -6.07 -13.63 -16.33
N GLU A 49 -5.92 -14.96 -16.48
CA GLU A 49 -6.99 -15.89 -16.14
C GLU A 49 -7.16 -15.88 -14.62
N LEU A 50 -8.38 -15.66 -14.12
CA LEU A 50 -8.74 -15.71 -12.71
C LEU A 50 -8.36 -17.06 -12.09
N THR A 51 -7.10 -17.18 -11.67
CA THR A 51 -6.54 -18.37 -11.06
C THR A 51 -6.73 -18.29 -9.56
N TYR A 52 -6.93 -19.44 -8.92
CA TYR A 52 -7.16 -19.50 -7.48
C TYR A 52 -6.02 -18.87 -6.67
N ASP A 53 -4.79 -18.90 -7.18
CA ASP A 53 -3.62 -18.27 -6.55
C ASP A 53 -3.75 -16.74 -6.45
N LEU A 54 -4.33 -16.10 -7.48
CA LEU A 54 -4.57 -14.67 -7.51
C LEU A 54 -5.60 -14.29 -6.43
N LEU A 55 -6.68 -15.07 -6.31
CA LEU A 55 -7.71 -14.86 -5.29
C LEU A 55 -7.17 -15.03 -3.87
N ILE A 56 -6.35 -16.05 -3.63
CA ILE A 56 -5.71 -16.33 -2.33
C ILE A 56 -4.72 -15.22 -1.98
N GLY A 57 -3.88 -14.80 -2.94
CA GLY A 57 -2.95 -13.69 -2.75
C GLY A 57 -3.67 -12.38 -2.40
N GLY A 58 -4.74 -12.06 -3.14
CA GLY A 58 -5.58 -10.90 -2.85
C GLY A 58 -6.24 -10.95 -1.47
N ALA A 59 -6.73 -12.12 -1.05
CA ALA A 59 -7.32 -12.32 0.28
C ALA A 59 -6.30 -12.13 1.41
N ILE A 60 -5.09 -12.69 1.27
CA ILE A 60 -4.01 -12.51 2.25
C ILE A 60 -3.59 -11.04 2.32
N MET A 61 -3.47 -10.36 1.17
CA MET A 61 -3.16 -8.93 1.11
C MET A 61 -4.23 -8.08 1.79
N MET A 62 -5.50 -8.40 1.61
CA MET A 62 -6.62 -7.74 2.30
C MET A 62 -6.53 -7.89 3.83
N VAL A 63 -6.24 -9.10 4.32
CA VAL A 63 -6.07 -9.34 5.76
C VAL A 63 -4.88 -8.55 6.32
N ALA A 64 -3.74 -8.58 5.62
CA ALA A 64 -2.55 -7.82 6.00
C ALA A 64 -2.82 -6.31 6.03
N PHE A 65 -3.56 -5.78 5.05
CA PHE A 65 -3.99 -4.38 5.01
C PHE A 65 -4.86 -4.01 6.23
N ILE A 66 -5.86 -4.82 6.57
CA ILE A 66 -6.72 -4.59 7.75
C ILE A 66 -5.88 -4.57 9.03
N LEU A 67 -4.96 -5.52 9.19
CA LEU A 67 -4.04 -5.55 10.33
C LEU A 67 -3.14 -4.30 10.40
N ALA A 68 -2.63 -3.83 9.25
CA ALA A 68 -1.79 -2.64 9.17
C ALA A 68 -2.56 -1.37 9.58
N VAL A 69 -3.82 -1.24 9.14
CA VAL A 69 -4.71 -0.13 9.51
C VAL A 69 -5.03 -0.14 11.01
N ILE A 70 -5.36 -1.30 11.58
CA ILE A 70 -5.68 -1.43 13.01
C ILE A 70 -4.45 -1.14 13.88
N ASN A 71 -3.27 -1.66 13.53
CA ASN A 71 -2.04 -1.43 14.28
C ASN A 71 -1.65 0.06 14.30
N PHE A 72 -1.89 0.77 13.20
CA PHE A 72 -1.68 2.22 13.12
C PHE A 72 -2.57 3.00 14.10
N ASP A 73 -3.85 2.65 14.24
CA ASP A 73 -4.75 3.28 15.22
C ASP A 73 -4.27 3.05 16.66
N HIS A 74 -3.83 1.82 16.97
CA HIS A 74 -3.28 1.48 18.28
C HIS A 74 -1.96 2.22 18.60
N ARG A 75 -1.05 2.34 17.62
CA ARG A 75 0.20 3.11 17.78
C ARG A 75 -0.07 4.60 18.02
N LYS A 76 -1.07 5.19 17.35
CA LYS A 76 -1.47 6.58 17.55
C LYS A 76 -1.98 6.84 18.98
N LYS A 77 -2.76 5.91 19.55
CA LYS A 77 -3.26 6.02 20.93
C LYS A 77 -2.16 5.88 22.00
N ARG A 78 -1.11 5.09 21.74
CA ARG A 78 0.00 4.92 22.71
C ARG A 78 0.86 6.18 22.84
N ASN A 79 1.15 6.84 21.72
CA ASN A 79 2.01 8.03 21.71
C ASN A 79 1.39 9.24 22.43
N GLY A 80 0.05 9.36 22.41
CA GLY A 80 -0.67 10.43 23.12
C GLY A 80 -0.81 10.21 24.64
N ARG A 81 -0.56 9.01 25.15
CA ARG A 81 -0.56 8.74 26.61
C ARG A 81 0.80 9.00 27.25
N GLU A 82 1.89 8.87 26.51
CA GLU A 82 3.24 9.13 27.02
C GLU A 82 3.55 10.63 27.20
N GLU A 83 2.95 11.52 26.40
CA GLU A 83 3.08 12.97 26.60
C GLU A 83 2.33 13.48 27.83
N VAL A 84 1.19 12.88 28.19
CA VAL A 84 0.36 13.33 29.32
C VAL A 84 0.90 12.86 30.67
N ILE A 85 1.66 11.77 30.71
CA ILE A 85 2.28 11.24 31.95
C ILE A 85 3.58 11.99 32.31
N LYS A 86 4.11 12.81 31.39
CA LYS A 86 5.35 13.58 31.58
C LYS A 86 5.16 15.04 32.01
N THR A 87 3.91 15.48 32.24
CA THR A 87 3.56 16.82 32.78
C THR A 87 3.11 16.68 34.21
#